data_AF-X1SBD4-F1
#
_entry.id   AF-X1SBD4-F1
#
_cell.length_a   1.000
_cell.length_b   1.000
_cell.length_c   1.000
_cell.angle_alpha   90.00
_cell.angle_beta   90.00
_cell.angle_gamma   90.00
#
_symmetry.space_group_name_H-M   'P 1'
#
loop_
_entity.id
_entity.type
_entity.pdbx_description
1 polymer ?
#
loop_
_entity_poly.entity_id
_entity_poly.type
_entity_poly.pdbx_seq_one_letter_code
_entity_poly.pdbx_strand_id
1 'polypeptide(L)'
;QVRGDDTVRTRPFRVVKIAGGTMLRYDLNVNDYKSRVYRLLFDSDVPGPGYWHLNADTTDEVINHLTAEEQRQVRNRRSQRYELAWVLKKEHLANHLWDCKVYSALAAEICGAHSLRSLEELKPKPKKRRAGRTGWLDDMPDLWK
;
A
#
# COMPACT_ATOMS: atom_id res chain seq x y z
N GLN A 1 -11.98 5.21 -17.05
CA GLN A 1 -10.70 4.59 -16.67
C GLN A 1 -9.61 5.63 -16.75
N VAL A 2 -8.90 5.90 -15.65
CA VAL A 2 -7.77 6.84 -15.66
C VAL A 2 -6.60 6.15 -16.35
N ARG A 3 -6.17 6.67 -17.50
CA ARG A 3 -4.98 6.16 -18.19
C ARG A 3 -3.74 6.55 -17.40
N GLY A 4 -3.01 5.56 -16.90
CA GLY A 4 -1.69 5.75 -16.32
C GLY A 4 -0.69 6.28 -17.32
N ASP A 5 0.47 6.71 -16.83
CA ASP A 5 1.58 7.06 -17.71
C ASP A 5 2.33 5.79 -18.13
N ASP A 6 1.90 5.19 -19.25
CA ASP A 6 2.52 4.00 -19.85
C ASP A 6 3.96 4.25 -20.36
N THR A 7 4.46 5.49 -20.27
CA THR A 7 5.87 5.82 -20.60
C THR A 7 6.84 5.44 -19.48
N VAL A 8 6.36 5.28 -18.25
CA VAL A 8 7.20 4.89 -17.11
C VAL A 8 7.39 3.36 -17.10
N ARG A 9 8.03 2.80 -18.12
CA ARG A 9 8.11 1.33 -18.30
C ARG A 9 9.12 0.62 -17.38
N THR A 10 10.21 1.28 -17.01
CA THR A 10 11.33 0.67 -16.27
C THR A 10 11.34 0.99 -14.77
N ARG A 11 10.61 2.02 -14.34
CA ARG A 11 10.52 2.42 -12.93
C ARG A 11 9.08 2.28 -12.45
N PRO A 12 8.82 2.03 -11.16
CA PRO A 12 7.45 1.93 -10.64
C PRO A 12 6.71 3.27 -10.75
N PHE A 13 7.40 4.38 -10.50
CA PHE A 13 6.86 5.73 -10.69
C PHE A 13 7.97 6.76 -10.91
N ARG A 14 7.59 7.95 -11.37
CA ARG A 14 8.44 9.14 -11.50
C ARG A 14 7.78 10.30 -10.76
N VAL A 15 8.60 11.12 -10.08
CA VAL A 15 8.15 12.35 -9.42
C VAL A 15 8.52 13.55 -10.27
N VAL A 16 7.56 14.44 -10.51
CA VAL A 16 7.75 15.68 -11.27
C VAL A 16 7.28 16.86 -10.42
N LYS A 17 8.14 17.87 -10.27
CA LYS A 17 7.75 19.14 -9.64
C LYS A 17 6.89 19.94 -10.61
N ILE A 18 5.71 20.36 -10.16
CA ILE A 18 4.77 21.19 -10.93
C ILE A 18 4.41 22.45 -10.11
N ALA A 19 3.67 23.39 -10.72
CA ALA A 19 3.24 24.64 -10.07
C ALA A 19 4.40 25.41 -9.38
N GLY A 20 5.51 25.61 -10.10
CA GLY A 20 6.69 26.30 -9.57
C GLY A 20 7.42 25.54 -8.44
N GLY A 21 7.13 24.26 -8.24
CA GLY A 21 7.75 23.43 -7.19
C GLY A 21 6.93 23.28 -5.92
N THR A 22 5.74 23.88 -5.84
CA THR A 22 4.83 23.75 -4.69
C THR A 22 4.07 22.42 -4.67
N MET A 23 3.97 21.75 -5.82
CA MET A 23 3.24 20.50 -5.96
C MET A 23 4.13 19.42 -6.60
N LEU A 24 3.93 18.19 -6.16
CA LEU A 24 4.55 17.01 -6.75
C LEU A 24 3.50 16.21 -7.52
N ARG A 25 3.77 15.91 -8.77
CA ARG A 25 3.00 14.97 -9.59
C ARG A 25 3.73 13.63 -9.63
N TYR A 26 2.99 12.55 -9.34
CA TYR A 26 3.49 11.19 -9.41
C TYR A 26 2.96 10.51 -10.66
N ASP A 27 3.84 10.25 -11.62
CA ASP A 27 3.53 9.53 -12.84
C ASP A 27 3.86 8.05 -12.61
N LEU A 28 2.85 7.19 -12.53
CA LEU A 28 3.00 5.80 -12.12
C LEU A 28 2.82 4.81 -13.26
N ASN A 29 3.56 3.70 -13.18
CA ASN A 29 3.35 2.53 -14.02
C ASN A 29 2.16 1.73 -13.47
N VAL A 30 0.97 2.01 -14.00
CA VAL A 30 -0.27 1.36 -13.54
C VAL A 30 -0.21 -0.15 -13.72
N ASN A 31 0.40 -0.65 -14.79
CA ASN A 31 0.47 -2.08 -15.06
C ASN A 31 1.31 -2.82 -14.01
N ASP A 32 2.47 -2.27 -13.64
CA ASP A 32 3.32 -2.86 -12.60
C ASP A 32 2.60 -2.92 -11.25
N TYR A 33 1.97 -1.80 -10.82
CA TYR A 33 1.22 -1.78 -9.57
C TYR A 33 0.00 -2.70 -9.58
N LYS A 34 -0.75 -2.75 -10.69
CA LYS A 34 -1.86 -3.69 -10.83
C LYS A 34 -1.38 -5.12 -10.70
N SER A 35 -0.26 -5.48 -11.33
CA SER A 35 0.34 -6.82 -11.20
C SER A 35 0.81 -7.13 -9.78
N ARG A 36 1.42 -6.17 -9.06
CA ARG A 36 1.81 -6.36 -7.65
C ARG A 36 0.60 -6.59 -6.76
N VAL A 37 -0.42 -5.75 -6.89
CA VAL A 37 -1.65 -5.82 -6.08
C VAL A 37 -2.44 -7.09 -6.41
N TYR A 38 -2.53 -7.45 -7.69
CA TYR A 38 -3.16 -8.70 -8.13
C TYR A 38 -2.46 -9.93 -7.58
N ARG A 39 -1.13 -9.93 -7.54
CA ARG A 39 -0.35 -11.01 -6.94
C ARG A 39 -0.79 -11.26 -5.49
N LEU A 40 -1.09 -10.22 -4.71
CA LEU A 40 -1.57 -10.38 -3.33
C LEU A 40 -2.91 -11.14 -3.21
N LEU A 41 -3.76 -11.14 -4.25
CA LEU A 41 -5.00 -11.93 -4.24
C LEU A 41 -4.76 -13.44 -4.45
N PHE A 42 -3.73 -13.82 -5.21
CA PHE A 42 -3.62 -15.16 -5.79
C PHE A 42 -2.32 -15.89 -5.45
N ASP A 43 -1.30 -15.21 -4.93
CA ASP A 43 0.02 -15.82 -4.67
C ASP A 43 0.03 -16.69 -3.40
N SER A 44 -0.92 -16.48 -2.48
CA SER A 44 -1.06 -17.28 -1.27
C SER A 44 -2.52 -17.56 -0.95
N ASP A 45 -2.82 -18.81 -0.63
CA ASP A 45 -4.09 -19.30 -0.11
C ASP A 45 -4.18 -19.17 1.42
N VAL A 46 -3.03 -19.03 2.09
CA VAL A 46 -2.92 -18.91 3.55
C VAL A 46 -2.84 -17.44 3.95
N PRO A 47 -3.68 -16.97 4.90
CA PRO A 47 -3.55 -15.63 5.46
C PRO A 47 -2.16 -15.39 6.05
N GLY A 48 -1.48 -14.34 5.59
CA GLY A 48 -0.10 -14.05 6.00
C GLY A 48 0.57 -12.96 5.15
N PRO A 49 1.89 -12.75 5.30
CA PRO A 49 2.62 -11.79 4.48
C PRO A 49 2.46 -12.10 2.99
N GLY A 50 2.06 -11.11 2.20
CA GLY A 50 1.76 -11.29 0.78
C GLY A 50 0.32 -11.70 0.47
N TYR A 51 -0.53 -11.88 1.48
CA TYR A 51 -1.97 -12.10 1.33
C TYR A 51 -2.74 -10.78 1.35
N TRP A 52 -3.73 -10.64 0.46
CA TRP A 52 -4.65 -9.51 0.52
C TRP A 52 -5.78 -9.76 1.51
N HIS A 53 -5.72 -9.07 2.65
CA HIS A 53 -6.81 -9.03 3.62
C HIS A 53 -7.95 -8.09 3.19
N LEU A 54 -9.13 -8.65 2.96
CA LEU A 54 -10.37 -7.90 2.86
C LEU A 54 -11.08 -7.86 4.22
N ASN A 55 -11.85 -6.81 4.47
CA ASN A 55 -12.70 -6.74 5.66
C ASN A 55 -13.83 -7.80 5.53
N ALA A 56 -14.26 -8.40 6.64
CA ALA A 56 -15.41 -9.30 6.68
C ALA A 56 -16.68 -8.66 6.09
N ASP A 57 -16.86 -7.35 6.26
CA ASP A 57 -18.02 -6.61 5.77
C ASP A 57 -17.87 -6.13 4.30
N THR A 58 -16.93 -6.69 3.55
CA THR A 58 -16.72 -6.31 2.14
C THR A 58 -17.91 -6.76 1.30
N THR A 59 -18.64 -5.81 0.73
CA THR A 59 -19.82 -6.06 -0.13
C THR A 59 -19.42 -6.61 -1.50
N ASP A 60 -20.35 -7.32 -2.15
CA ASP A 60 -20.20 -7.84 -3.51
C ASP A 60 -19.88 -6.76 -4.56
N GLU A 61 -20.37 -5.53 -4.39
CA GLU A 61 -20.05 -4.40 -5.27
C GLU A 61 -18.53 -4.16 -5.32
N VAL A 62 -17.88 -4.16 -4.15
CA VAL A 62 -16.43 -3.99 -4.04
C VAL A 62 -15.73 -5.14 -4.74
N ILE A 63 -16.15 -6.39 -4.49
CA ILE A 63 -15.56 -7.59 -5.12
C ILE A 63 -15.69 -7.52 -6.65
N ASN A 64 -16.86 -7.11 -7.15
CA ASN A 64 -17.11 -6.94 -8.58
C ASN A 64 -16.19 -5.88 -9.18
N HIS A 65 -15.95 -4.76 -8.48
CA HIS A 65 -15.03 -3.73 -8.97
C HIS A 65 -13.58 -4.20 -8.96
N LEU A 66 -13.15 -4.93 -7.94
CA LEU A 66 -11.79 -5.47 -7.83
C LEU A 66 -11.50 -6.54 -8.90
N THR A 67 -12.53 -7.24 -9.37
CA THR A 67 -12.41 -8.31 -10.37
C THR A 67 -12.88 -7.90 -11.78
N ALA A 68 -13.19 -6.63 -11.99
CA ALA A 68 -13.70 -6.08 -13.26
C ALA A 68 -12.70 -6.15 -14.42
N GLU A 69 -11.41 -6.16 -14.11
CA GLU A 69 -10.32 -6.24 -15.08
C GLU A 69 -9.65 -7.61 -15.10
N GLU A 70 -8.96 -7.90 -16.19
CA GLU A 70 -8.05 -9.03 -16.30
C GLU A 70 -6.85 -8.69 -17.19
N GLN A 71 -5.77 -9.45 -17.03
CA GLN A 71 -4.59 -9.31 -17.87
C GLN A 71 -4.79 -10.13 -19.15
N ARG A 72 -4.75 -9.47 -20.32
CA ARG A 72 -4.81 -10.12 -21.63
C ARG A 72 -3.58 -9.82 -22.46
N GLN A 73 -3.19 -10.76 -23.32
CA GLN A 73 -2.22 -10.49 -24.37
C GLN A 73 -2.89 -9.65 -25.46
N VAL A 74 -2.39 -8.44 -25.66
CA VAL A 74 -2.87 -7.51 -26.67
C VAL A 74 -1.76 -7.31 -27.70
N ARG A 75 -2.11 -7.40 -28.98
CA ARG A 75 -1.16 -7.14 -30.06
C ARG A 75 -0.99 -5.64 -30.24
N ASN A 76 0.22 -5.14 -30.00
CA ASN A 76 0.57 -3.77 -30.28
C ASN A 76 0.64 -3.55 -31.79
N ARG A 77 -0.28 -2.75 -32.34
CA ARG A 77 -0.38 -2.51 -33.79
C ARG A 77 0.88 -1.87 -34.37
N ARG A 78 1.63 -1.10 -33.57
CA ARG A 78 2.81 -0.36 -34.02
C ARG A 78 4.08 -1.21 -34.01
N SER A 79 4.31 -1.97 -32.94
CA SER A 79 5.51 -2.82 -32.81
C SER A 79 5.31 -4.24 -33.35
N GLN A 80 4.06 -4.63 -33.66
CA GLN A 80 3.67 -5.98 -34.06
C GLN A 80 4.00 -7.06 -33.02
N ARG A 81 4.31 -6.68 -31.78
CA ARG A 81 4.56 -7.57 -30.65
C ARG A 81 3.32 -7.70 -29.76
N TYR A 82 3.20 -8.83 -29.07
CA TYR A 82 2.21 -9.00 -28.00
C TYR A 82 2.74 -8.40 -26.71
N GLU A 83 1.89 -7.67 -26.01
CA GLU A 83 2.14 -7.14 -24.68
C GLU A 83 1.01 -7.56 -23.73
N LEU A 84 1.34 -7.82 -22.46
CA LEU A 84 0.35 -8.06 -21.43
C LEU A 84 -0.23 -6.72 -20.96
N ALA A 85 -1.53 -6.55 -21.11
CA ALA A 85 -2.24 -5.33 -20.73
C ALA A 85 -3.43 -5.67 -19.83
N TRP A 86 -3.68 -4.79 -18.85
CA TRP A 86 -4.88 -4.84 -18.02
C TRP A 86 -6.06 -4.25 -18.80
N VAL A 87 -7.09 -5.06 -19.01
CA VAL A 87 -8.28 -4.70 -19.77
C VAL A 87 -9.55 -5.01 -18.99
N LEU A 88 -10.59 -4.22 -19.18
CA LEU A 88 -11.91 -4.52 -18.63
C LEU A 88 -12.44 -5.82 -19.26
N LYS A 89 -13.03 -6.68 -18.44
CA LYS A 89 -13.68 -7.91 -18.91
C LYS A 89 -14.89 -7.63 -19.80
N LYS A 90 -15.59 -6.52 -19.54
CA LYS A 90 -16.70 -5.99 -20.34
C LYS A 90 -16.65 -4.46 -20.34
N GLU A 91 -17.07 -3.83 -21.43
CA GLU A 91 -16.89 -2.38 -21.67
C GLU A 91 -17.53 -1.46 -20.62
N HIS A 92 -18.49 -1.95 -19.84
CA HIS A 92 -19.25 -1.14 -18.87
C HIS A 92 -19.07 -1.56 -17.42
N LEU A 93 -18.12 -2.45 -17.12
CA LEU A 93 -17.84 -2.78 -15.72
C LEU A 93 -17.14 -1.62 -15.03
N ALA A 94 -17.63 -1.29 -13.84
CA ALA A 94 -17.01 -0.31 -12.97
C ALA A 94 -15.73 -0.90 -12.34
N ASN A 95 -14.62 -0.16 -12.44
CA ASN A 95 -13.30 -0.55 -11.92
C ASN A 95 -12.70 0.53 -11.01
N HIS A 96 -13.47 1.56 -10.64
CA HIS A 96 -12.92 2.73 -9.95
C HIS A 96 -12.33 2.37 -8.57
N LEU A 97 -12.89 1.37 -7.88
CA LEU A 97 -12.32 0.87 -6.63
C LEU A 97 -11.02 0.09 -6.85
N TRP A 98 -10.90 -0.62 -7.98
CA TRP A 98 -9.66 -1.26 -8.38
C TRP A 98 -8.55 -0.23 -8.62
N ASP A 99 -8.85 0.81 -9.39
CA ASP A 99 -7.91 1.92 -9.62
C ASP A 99 -7.57 2.64 -8.29
N CYS A 100 -8.53 2.80 -7.38
CA CYS A 100 -8.29 3.36 -6.04
C CYS A 100 -7.30 2.52 -5.21
N LYS A 101 -7.40 1.18 -5.27
CA LYS A 101 -6.45 0.29 -4.58
C LYS A 101 -5.05 0.42 -5.12
N VAL A 102 -4.89 0.54 -6.44
CA VAL A 102 -3.59 0.79 -7.09
C VAL A 102 -2.96 2.08 -6.56
N TYR A 103 -3.71 3.17 -6.48
CA TYR A 103 -3.18 4.44 -5.95
C TYR A 103 -2.91 4.39 -4.45
N SER A 104 -3.75 3.67 -3.68
CA SER A 104 -3.53 3.46 -2.26
C SER A 104 -2.22 2.70 -2.01
N ALA A 105 -1.91 1.69 -2.83
CA ALA A 105 -0.65 0.94 -2.76
C ALA A 105 0.56 1.83 -3.06
N LEU A 106 0.50 2.66 -4.09
CA LEU A 106 1.54 3.65 -4.39
C LEU A 106 1.72 4.65 -3.24
N ALA A 107 0.63 5.19 -2.70
CA ALA A 107 0.68 6.14 -1.59
C ALA A 107 1.34 5.49 -0.35
N ALA A 108 1.01 4.24 -0.05
CA ALA A 108 1.63 3.47 1.02
C ALA A 108 3.14 3.26 0.79
N GLU A 109 3.55 2.98 -0.46
CA GLU A 109 4.97 2.86 -0.82
C GLU A 109 5.72 4.18 -0.63
N ILE A 110 5.14 5.30 -1.08
CA ILE A 110 5.72 6.65 -0.90
C ILE A 110 5.85 7.02 0.59
N CYS A 111 4.87 6.64 1.40
CA CYS A 111 4.90 6.88 2.85
C CYS A 111 5.84 5.93 3.60
N GLY A 112 6.45 4.95 2.92
CA GLY A 112 7.30 3.96 3.55
C GLY A 112 6.54 3.01 4.48
N ALA A 113 5.25 2.74 4.19
CA ALA A 113 4.37 1.96 5.07
C ALA A 113 4.90 0.55 5.39
N HIS A 114 5.68 -0.04 4.49
CA HIS A 114 6.37 -1.33 4.67
C HIS A 114 7.42 -1.30 5.79
N SER A 115 7.90 -0.13 6.19
CA SER A 115 8.89 0.06 7.25
C SER A 115 8.28 0.45 8.60
N LEU A 116 6.94 0.50 8.68
CA LEU A 116 6.25 0.80 9.93
C LEU A 116 6.46 -0.34 10.92
N ARG A 117 6.85 0.04 12.15
CA ARG A 117 6.99 -0.90 13.26
C ARG A 117 5.64 -1.47 13.66
N SER A 118 5.63 -2.73 14.09
CA SER A 118 4.40 -3.35 14.59
C SER A 118 3.87 -2.58 15.81
N LEU A 119 2.55 -2.60 16.02
CA LEU A 119 1.93 -1.99 17.21
C LEU A 119 2.48 -2.61 18.51
N GLU A 120 2.88 -3.88 18.48
CA GLU A 120 3.55 -4.60 19.57
C GLU A 120 4.91 -3.96 19.92
N GLU A 121 5.71 -3.62 18.90
CA GLU A 121 7.01 -2.95 19.05
C GLU A 121 6.90 -1.48 19.50
N LEU A 122 5.77 -0.85 19.22
CA LEU A 122 5.48 0.52 19.66
C LEU A 122 5.04 0.58 21.13
N LYS A 123 4.70 -0.56 21.76
CA LYS A 123 4.41 -0.58 23.19
C LYS A 123 5.64 -0.06 23.93
N PRO A 124 5.52 0.99 24.77
CA PRO A 124 6.66 1.53 25.48
C PRO A 124 7.24 0.41 26.35
N LYS A 125 8.53 0.08 26.14
CA LYS A 125 9.23 -0.88 27.01
C LYS A 125 8.99 -0.44 28.46
N PRO A 126 8.60 -1.35 29.37
CA PRO A 126 8.37 -0.99 30.75
C PRO A 126 9.62 -0.26 31.25
N LYS A 127 9.45 0.99 31.69
CA LYS A 127 10.56 1.75 32.27
C LYS A 127 11.12 0.87 33.38
N LYS A 128 12.34 0.35 33.20
CA LYS A 128 13.06 -0.29 34.31
C LYS A 128 13.01 0.73 35.44
N ARG A 129 12.31 0.42 36.54
CA ARG A 129 12.47 1.19 37.78
C ARG A 129 13.98 1.19 37.97
N ARG A 130 14.60 2.36 37.89
CA ARG A 130 16.00 2.49 38.31
C ARG A 130 16.01 1.86 39.70
N ALA A 131 16.78 0.79 39.88
CA ALA A 131 16.99 0.21 41.20
C ALA A 131 17.28 1.40 42.10
N GLY A 132 16.40 1.62 43.08
CA GLY A 132 16.38 2.85 43.84
C GLY A 132 17.80 3.09 44.34
N ARG A 133 18.41 4.20 43.93
CA ARG A 133 19.23 4.90 44.92
C ARG A 133 18.20 5.26 45.97
N THR A 134 18.32 4.68 47.15
CA THR A 134 17.61 5.15 48.35
C THR A 134 17.71 6.67 48.31
N GLY A 135 16.56 7.30 48.07
CA GLY A 135 16.53 8.75 48.01
C GLY A 135 16.77 9.24 49.42
N TRP A 136 17.41 10.39 49.60
CA TRP A 136 17.60 11.01 50.91
C TRP A 136 16.27 11.18 51.72
N LEU A 137 15.12 11.13 51.04
CA LEU A 137 13.79 11.09 51.65
C LEU A 137 13.42 9.76 52.33
N ASP A 138 14.02 8.63 51.92
CA ASP A 138 13.75 7.31 52.49
C ASP A 138 14.47 7.10 53.85
N ASP A 139 15.53 7.87 54.13
CA ASP A 139 16.32 7.84 55.37
C ASP A 139 15.91 8.93 56.38
N MET A 140 14.80 9.65 56.13
CA MET A 140 14.37 10.71 57.02
C MET A 140 13.74 10.11 58.29
N PRO A 141 14.28 10.37 59.50
CA PRO A 141 13.67 9.88 60.72
C PRO A 141 12.27 10.48 60.88
N ASP A 142 11.34 9.62 61.26
CA ASP A 142 9.91 9.89 61.43
C ASP A 142 9.70 10.88 62.60
N LEU A 143 9.95 12.17 62.35
CA LEU A 143 9.92 13.24 63.36
C LEU A 143 8.50 13.75 63.67
N TRP A 144 7.46 13.02 63.29
CA TRP A 144 6.06 13.39 63.52
C TRP A 144 5.18 12.20 63.94
N LYS A 145 5.61 11.47 64.97
CA LYS A 145 4.73 10.59 65.76
C LYS A 145 4.66 11.07 67.20
#